data_AF-A0A810QHC7-F1
#
_entry.id   AF-A0A810QHC7-F1
#
_cell.length_a   1.000
_cell.length_b   1.000
_cell.length_c   1.000
_cell.angle_alpha   90.00
_cell.angle_beta   90.00
_cell.angle_gamma   90.00
#
_symmetry.space_group_name_H-M   'P 1'
#
loop_
_entity.id
_entity.type
_entity.pdbx_description
1 polymer ?
#
loop_
_entity_poly.entity_id
_entity_poly.type
_entity_poly.pdbx_seq_one_letter_code
_entity_poly.pdbx_strand_id
1 'polypeptide(L)'
;MFIIQKNGASNKTIRMPNALIEQLDELAASEDISFNQLVVQCCEYALANLPVNNGKITCTEQFISKKKQIKAEFQKYMAKRSNANEATILQIFSDAIYATQHRHADLGIDLYSVLIGKVDIDEYRNALEKYFIKIGRQNPEYHARNYANCTKQLKEFMEETELI
;
A
#
# COMPACT_ATOMS: atom_id res chain seq x y z
N MET A 1 -10.36 -11.80 51.68
CA MET A 1 -8.91 -11.56 51.54
C MET A 1 -8.74 -10.47 50.50
N PHE A 2 -8.14 -9.33 50.87
CA PHE A 2 -7.88 -8.22 49.95
C PHE A 2 -6.58 -8.49 49.20
N ILE A 3 -6.62 -8.44 47.87
CA ILE A 3 -5.46 -8.67 47.00
C ILE A 3 -5.16 -7.37 46.27
N ILE A 4 -3.99 -6.80 46.52
CA ILE A 4 -3.53 -5.57 45.88
C ILE A 4 -3.01 -5.92 44.47
N GLN A 5 -3.59 -5.31 43.44
CA GLN A 5 -3.07 -5.37 42.08
C GLN A 5 -2.13 -4.18 41.81
N LYS A 6 -0.97 -4.44 41.20
CA LYS A 6 -0.04 -3.40 40.74
C LYS A 6 -0.43 -2.96 39.33
N ASN A 7 -1.09 -1.81 39.20
CA ASN A 7 -1.20 -1.13 37.92
C ASN A 7 0.11 -0.40 37.65
N GLY A 8 0.90 -0.88 36.69
CA GLY A 8 2.15 -0.25 36.28
C GLY A 8 1.89 0.82 35.22
N ALA A 9 2.32 2.06 35.49
CA ALA A 9 2.39 3.13 34.49
C ALA A 9 3.84 3.58 34.34
N SER A 10 4.31 3.75 33.11
CA SER A 10 5.66 4.23 32.81
C SER A 10 5.60 5.49 31.95
N ASN A 11 6.33 6.53 32.34
CA ASN A 11 6.40 7.76 31.57
C ASN A 11 7.33 7.60 30.37
N LYS A 12 6.89 8.09 29.20
CA LYS A 12 7.70 8.20 27.98
C LYS A 12 7.55 9.60 27.39
N THR A 13 8.63 10.14 26.84
CA THR A 13 8.64 11.45 26.20
C THR A 13 8.64 11.30 24.69
N ILE A 14 7.72 11.98 24.01
CA ILE A 14 7.59 12.00 22.56
C ILE A 14 7.65 13.44 22.06
N ARG A 15 8.21 13.65 20.86
CA ARG A 15 8.24 14.96 20.19
C ARG A 15 7.17 14.97 19.10
N MET A 16 6.36 16.02 19.07
CA MET A 16 5.31 16.23 18.08
C MET A 16 5.46 17.61 17.43
N PRO A 17 4.91 17.84 16.23
CA PRO A 17 4.78 19.18 15.65
C PRO A 17 3.95 20.10 16.56
N ASN A 18 4.35 21.37 16.71
CA ASN A 18 3.65 22.33 17.57
C ASN A 18 2.15 22.45 17.23
N ALA A 19 1.82 22.53 15.93
CA ALA A 19 0.43 22.61 15.48
C ALA A 19 -0.42 21.40 15.92
N LEU A 20 0.17 20.21 16.01
CA LEU A 20 -0.54 19.02 16.49
C LEU A 20 -0.75 19.08 18.01
N ILE A 21 0.23 19.59 18.75
CA ILE A 21 0.11 19.78 20.21
C ILE A 21 -1.03 20.75 20.51
N GLU A 22 -1.07 21.90 19.82
CA GLU A 22 -2.12 22.91 20.00
C GLU A 22 -3.52 22.33 19.72
N GLN A 23 -3.69 21.59 18.63
CA GLN A 23 -4.97 20.94 18.30
C GLN A 23 -5.40 19.92 19.35
N LEU A 24 -4.47 19.12 19.87
CA LEU A 24 -4.77 18.13 20.90
C LEU A 24 -5.06 18.80 22.25
N ASP A 25 -4.39 19.91 22.58
CA ASP A 25 -4.66 20.69 23.79
C ASP A 25 -6.06 21.32 23.76
N GLU A 26 -6.45 21.94 22.64
CA GLU A 26 -7.78 22.52 22.45
C GLU A 26 -8.88 21.44 22.58
N LEU A 27 -8.67 20.28 21.96
CA LEU A 27 -9.60 19.15 22.02
C LEU A 27 -9.70 18.57 23.43
N ALA A 28 -8.57 18.40 24.12
CA ALA A 28 -8.56 17.90 25.50
C ALA A 28 -9.33 18.86 26.43
N ALA A 29 -9.15 20.18 26.24
CA ALA A 29 -9.87 21.20 26.99
C ALA A 29 -11.37 21.21 26.68
N SER A 30 -11.78 21.06 25.42
CA SER A 30 -13.21 21.05 25.05
C SER A 30 -13.94 19.83 25.59
N GLU A 31 -13.25 18.70 25.73
CA GLU A 31 -13.78 17.43 26.24
C GLU A 31 -13.57 17.25 27.76
N ASP A 32 -13.04 18.27 28.46
CA ASP A 32 -12.76 18.26 29.90
C ASP A 32 -11.90 17.06 30.37
N ILE A 33 -10.86 16.72 29.59
CA ILE A 33 -9.89 15.66 29.90
C ILE A 33 -8.46 16.17 29.86
N SER A 34 -7.54 15.46 30.52
CA SER A 34 -6.12 15.78 30.41
C SER A 34 -5.54 15.41 29.04
N PHE A 35 -4.53 16.17 28.58
CA PHE A 35 -3.77 15.84 27.37
C PHE A 35 -3.28 14.39 27.35
N ASN A 36 -2.78 13.89 28.48
CA ASN A 36 -2.32 12.50 28.58
C ASN A 36 -3.47 11.50 28.40
N GLN A 37 -4.65 11.75 28.98
CA GLN A 37 -5.83 10.89 28.77
C GLN A 37 -6.26 10.88 27.31
N LEU A 38 -6.26 12.04 26.64
CA LEU A 38 -6.56 12.13 25.21
C LEU A 38 -5.55 11.30 24.40
N VAL A 39 -4.25 11.49 24.61
CA VAL A 39 -3.20 10.76 23.88
C VAL A 39 -3.32 9.25 24.07
N VAL A 40 -3.58 8.77 25.30
CA VAL A 40 -3.80 7.35 25.57
C VAL A 40 -5.00 6.82 24.79
N GLN A 41 -6.13 7.52 24.82
CA GLN A 41 -7.33 7.13 24.07
C GLN A 41 -7.10 7.14 22.55
N CYS A 42 -6.38 8.13 22.02
CA CYS A 42 -5.99 8.14 20.60
C CYS A 42 -5.15 6.91 20.24
N CYS A 43 -4.18 6.54 21.09
CA CYS A 43 -3.36 5.34 20.89
C CYS A 43 -4.19 4.06 20.97
N GLU A 44 -5.05 3.92 21.97
CA GLU A 44 -5.93 2.76 22.14
C GLU A 44 -6.89 2.61 20.96
N TYR A 45 -7.51 3.71 20.54
CA TYR A 45 -8.37 3.73 19.36
C TYR A 45 -7.61 3.35 18.10
N ALA A 46 -6.43 3.95 17.87
CA ALA A 46 -5.62 3.65 16.71
C ALA A 46 -5.19 2.17 16.68
N LEU A 47 -4.85 1.59 17.84
CA LEU A 47 -4.49 0.18 17.97
C LEU A 47 -5.69 -0.75 17.75
N ALA A 48 -6.85 -0.44 18.33
CA ALA A 48 -8.08 -1.22 18.18
C ALA A 48 -8.65 -1.15 16.76
N ASN A 49 -8.43 -0.04 16.06
CA ASN A 49 -8.84 0.20 14.68
C ASN A 49 -7.68 0.10 13.71
N LEU A 50 -6.54 -0.50 14.12
CA LEU A 50 -5.55 -0.94 13.15
C LEU A 50 -6.31 -1.88 12.20
N PRO A 51 -6.28 -1.62 10.88
CA PRO A 51 -6.95 -2.51 9.94
C PRO A 51 -6.46 -3.91 10.23
N VAL A 52 -7.39 -4.83 10.57
CA VAL A 52 -7.09 -6.22 10.85
C VAL A 52 -6.44 -6.76 9.59
N ASN A 53 -5.12 -6.78 9.60
CA ASN A 53 -4.33 -7.10 8.42
C ASN A 53 -4.33 -8.63 8.36
N ASN A 54 -5.36 -9.22 7.75
CA ASN A 54 -5.45 -10.64 7.39
C ASN A 54 -4.37 -11.04 6.36
N GLY A 55 -3.22 -10.35 6.34
CA GLY A 55 -2.23 -10.41 5.27
C GLY A 55 -2.51 -9.44 4.12
N LYS A 56 -3.72 -8.86 4.03
CA LYS A 56 -4.15 -7.96 2.96
C LYS A 56 -3.30 -6.70 2.84
N ILE A 57 -3.14 -6.24 1.61
CA ILE A 57 -2.41 -5.03 1.25
C ILE A 57 -3.42 -3.91 1.12
N THR A 58 -3.23 -2.83 1.89
CA THR A 58 -4.15 -1.68 1.89
C THR A 58 -3.57 -0.40 1.28
N CYS A 59 -2.28 -0.41 0.92
CA CYS A 59 -1.62 0.70 0.24
C CYS A 59 -0.35 0.24 -0.50
N THR A 60 0.21 1.14 -1.31
CA THR A 60 1.44 0.88 -2.08
C THR A 60 2.66 0.64 -1.20
N GLU A 61 2.79 1.30 -0.05
CA GLU A 61 3.91 1.09 0.89
C GLU A 61 3.87 -0.33 1.47
N GLN A 62 2.68 -0.83 1.82
CA GLN A 62 2.52 -2.21 2.27
C GLN A 62 2.87 -3.20 1.17
N PHE A 63 2.45 -2.95 -0.08
CA PHE A 63 2.86 -3.75 -1.23
C PHE A 63 4.39 -3.80 -1.35
N ILE A 64 5.05 -2.64 -1.28
CA ILE A 64 6.52 -2.52 -1.41
C ILE A 64 7.23 -3.29 -0.30
N SER A 65 6.79 -3.16 0.96
CA SER A 65 7.39 -3.88 2.10
C SER A 65 7.27 -5.41 1.96
N LYS A 66 6.16 -5.91 1.43
CA LYS A 66 5.90 -7.34 1.21
C LYS A 66 6.30 -7.84 -0.18
N LYS A 67 6.87 -6.99 -1.04
CA LYS A 67 7.14 -7.26 -2.47
C LYS A 67 7.87 -8.58 -2.73
N LYS A 68 8.85 -8.93 -1.89
CA LYS A 68 9.61 -10.18 -2.03
C LYS A 68 8.71 -11.42 -1.86
N GLN A 69 7.82 -11.39 -0.89
CA GLN A 69 6.87 -12.48 -0.63
C GLN A 69 5.81 -12.55 -1.73
N ILE A 70 5.22 -11.41 -2.10
CA ILE A 70 4.22 -11.32 -3.18
C ILE A 70 4.80 -11.86 -4.47
N LYS A 71 6.05 -11.49 -4.81
CA LYS A 71 6.75 -12.00 -5.99
C LYS A 71 6.88 -13.53 -5.98
N ALA A 72 7.26 -14.12 -4.86
CA ALA A 72 7.41 -15.57 -4.75
C ALA A 72 6.08 -16.31 -4.90
N GLU A 73 5.00 -15.77 -4.32
CA GLU A 73 3.65 -16.35 -4.48
C GLU A 73 3.10 -16.15 -5.89
N PHE A 74 3.32 -14.98 -6.50
CA PHE A 74 2.98 -14.71 -7.90
C PHE A 74 3.70 -15.67 -8.86
N GLN A 75 4.97 -15.99 -8.59
CA GLN A 75 5.70 -16.99 -9.39
C GLN A 75 5.05 -18.37 -9.33
N LYS A 76 4.71 -18.85 -8.13
CA LYS A 76 4.01 -20.14 -7.95
C LYS A 76 2.63 -20.14 -8.61
N TYR A 77 1.94 -19.01 -8.53
CA TYR A 77 0.63 -18.81 -9.15
C TYR A 77 0.70 -18.93 -10.69
N MET A 78 1.62 -18.19 -11.30
CA MET A 78 1.80 -18.19 -12.75
C MET A 78 2.29 -19.54 -13.29
N ALA A 79 3.19 -20.21 -12.57
CA ALA A 79 3.72 -21.53 -12.96
C ALA A 79 2.63 -22.61 -13.02
N LYS A 80 1.51 -22.46 -12.29
CA LYS A 80 0.37 -23.38 -12.36
C LYS A 80 -0.56 -23.12 -13.55
N ARG A 81 -0.55 -21.90 -14.10
CA ARG A 81 -1.49 -21.44 -15.13
C ARG A 81 -0.86 -21.29 -16.52
N SER A 82 0.47 -21.22 -16.59
CA SER A 82 1.21 -20.95 -17.81
C SER A 82 2.43 -21.85 -17.92
N ASN A 83 2.73 -22.25 -19.17
CA ASN A 83 3.99 -22.93 -19.51
C ASN A 83 5.16 -21.94 -19.70
N ALA A 84 4.97 -20.66 -19.32
CA ALA A 84 6.02 -19.67 -19.36
C ALA A 84 7.18 -20.06 -18.43
N ASN A 85 8.41 -19.84 -18.92
CA ASN A 85 9.59 -20.05 -18.10
C ASN A 85 9.68 -19.01 -16.97
N GLU A 86 10.52 -19.29 -15.97
CA GLU A 86 10.67 -18.44 -14.80
C GLU A 86 11.12 -17.01 -15.15
N ALA A 87 12.02 -16.84 -16.12
CA ALA A 87 12.50 -15.54 -16.55
C ALA A 87 11.36 -14.65 -17.09
N THR A 88 10.46 -15.23 -17.89
CA THR A 88 9.27 -14.53 -18.41
C THR A 88 8.34 -14.14 -17.28
N ILE A 89 8.09 -15.03 -16.31
CA ILE A 89 7.22 -14.72 -15.14
C ILE A 89 7.81 -13.58 -14.30
N LEU A 90 9.13 -13.59 -14.12
CA LEU A 90 9.86 -12.53 -13.43
C LEU A 90 9.74 -11.18 -14.16
N GLN A 91 9.83 -11.20 -15.49
CA GLN A 91 9.65 -10.01 -16.32
C GLN A 91 8.23 -9.47 -16.22
N ILE A 92 7.21 -10.34 -16.30
CA ILE A 92 5.80 -9.98 -16.11
C ILE A 92 5.61 -9.29 -14.75
N PHE A 93 6.15 -9.84 -13.67
CA PHE A 93 6.03 -9.21 -12.35
C PHE A 93 6.72 -7.84 -12.31
N SER A 94 7.91 -7.72 -12.91
CA SER A 94 8.65 -6.45 -12.98
C SER A 94 7.89 -5.38 -13.76
N ASP A 95 7.21 -5.78 -14.84
CA ASP A 95 6.41 -4.90 -15.66
C ASP A 95 5.09 -4.55 -14.97
N ALA A 96 4.45 -5.49 -14.28
CA ALA A 96 3.22 -5.26 -13.53
C ALA A 96 3.35 -4.15 -12.48
N ILE A 97 4.54 -4.04 -11.88
CA ILE A 97 4.84 -3.06 -10.82
C ILE A 97 5.49 -1.78 -11.36
N TYR A 98 5.46 -1.54 -12.66
CA TYR A 98 6.15 -0.41 -13.30
C TYR A 98 5.82 0.94 -12.64
N ALA A 99 4.54 1.19 -12.33
CA ALA A 99 4.08 2.40 -11.66
C ALA A 99 4.69 2.65 -10.27
N THR A 100 5.14 1.60 -9.57
CA THR A 100 5.72 1.75 -8.22
C THR A 100 7.17 2.21 -8.22
N GLN A 101 7.83 2.24 -9.38
CA GLN A 101 9.25 2.57 -9.43
C GLN A 101 9.41 4.08 -9.27
N HIS A 102 10.21 4.53 -8.30
CA HIS A 102 10.43 5.95 -8.00
C HIS A 102 10.81 6.79 -9.25
N ARG A 103 11.58 6.20 -10.17
CA ARG A 103 11.95 6.86 -11.46
C ARG A 103 10.76 7.16 -12.39
N HIS A 104 9.59 6.64 -12.10
CA HIS A 104 8.35 6.81 -12.85
C HIS A 104 7.29 7.58 -12.05
N ALA A 105 7.68 8.31 -10.99
CA ALA A 105 6.77 9.15 -10.21
C ALA A 105 5.97 10.15 -11.07
N ASP A 106 6.56 10.64 -12.16
CA ASP A 106 5.92 11.48 -13.19
C ASP A 106 4.69 10.87 -13.87
N LEU A 107 4.49 9.55 -13.78
CA LEU A 107 3.28 8.87 -14.27
C LEU A 107 2.04 9.34 -13.49
N GLY A 108 2.21 9.75 -12.22
CA GLY A 108 1.13 10.28 -11.38
C GLY A 108 0.04 9.25 -11.02
N ILE A 109 0.28 7.96 -11.23
CA ILE A 109 -0.65 6.89 -10.87
C ILE A 109 -0.07 6.05 -9.75
N ASP A 110 -0.87 5.89 -8.70
CA ASP A 110 -0.64 4.95 -7.62
C ASP A 110 -1.02 3.52 -8.05
N LEU A 111 -0.08 2.58 -7.94
CA LEU A 111 -0.31 1.17 -8.33
C LEU A 111 -1.48 0.57 -7.53
N TYR A 112 -1.53 0.82 -6.23
CA TYR A 112 -2.55 0.22 -5.37
C TYR A 112 -3.96 0.63 -5.82
N SER A 113 -4.13 1.88 -6.24
CA SER A 113 -5.38 2.40 -6.81
C SER A 113 -5.81 1.65 -8.08
N VAL A 114 -4.87 1.19 -8.92
CA VAL A 114 -5.15 0.33 -10.07
C VAL A 114 -5.56 -1.09 -9.62
N LEU A 115 -4.81 -1.64 -8.66
CA LEU A 115 -5.05 -3.00 -8.14
C LEU A 115 -6.46 -3.15 -7.54
N ILE A 116 -6.93 -2.18 -6.76
CA ILE A 116 -8.29 -2.20 -6.20
C ILE A 116 -9.38 -1.70 -7.15
N GLY A 117 -9.02 -1.31 -8.38
CA GLY A 117 -9.97 -0.83 -9.39
C GLY A 117 -10.52 0.58 -9.16
N LYS A 118 -9.88 1.41 -8.34
CA LYS A 118 -10.18 2.86 -8.29
C LYS A 118 -9.74 3.57 -9.58
N VAL A 119 -8.65 3.10 -10.17
CA VAL A 119 -8.20 3.50 -11.50
C VAL A 119 -8.45 2.32 -12.42
N ASP A 120 -9.20 2.55 -13.49
CA ASP A 120 -9.49 1.49 -14.46
C ASP A 120 -8.23 1.08 -15.24
N ILE A 121 -8.17 -0.17 -15.71
CA ILE A 121 -7.01 -0.68 -16.45
C ILE A 121 -6.80 0.07 -17.78
N ASP A 122 -7.88 0.48 -18.47
CA ASP A 122 -7.76 1.27 -19.69
C ASP A 122 -7.31 2.70 -19.38
N GLU A 123 -7.75 3.28 -18.26
CA GLU A 123 -7.26 4.58 -17.78
C GLU A 123 -5.75 4.52 -17.48
N TYR A 124 -5.31 3.49 -16.76
CA TYR A 124 -3.90 3.24 -16.48
C TYR A 124 -3.07 3.05 -17.76
N ARG A 125 -3.59 2.29 -18.74
CA ARG A 125 -2.95 2.13 -20.07
C ARG A 125 -2.77 3.48 -20.76
N ASN A 126 -3.83 4.29 -20.82
CA ASN A 126 -3.79 5.59 -21.49
C ASN A 126 -2.79 6.55 -20.83
N ALA A 127 -2.68 6.50 -19.49
CA ALA A 127 -1.69 7.29 -18.76
C ALA A 127 -0.26 6.82 -19.03
N LEU A 128 -0.01 5.51 -19.08
CA LEU A 128 1.29 4.95 -19.47
C LEU A 128 1.69 5.37 -20.88
N GLU A 129 0.76 5.34 -21.83
CA GLU A 129 1.04 5.74 -23.20
C GLU A 129 1.44 7.22 -23.29
N LYS A 130 0.67 8.11 -22.64
CA LYS A 130 1.01 9.54 -22.54
C LYS A 130 2.38 9.75 -21.90
N TYR A 131 2.68 9.02 -20.83
CA TYR A 131 3.99 9.07 -20.18
C TYR A 131 5.11 8.61 -21.11
N PHE A 132 4.92 7.53 -21.86
CA PHE A 132 5.89 7.01 -22.81
C PHE A 132 6.14 7.95 -23.99
N ILE A 133 5.11 8.62 -24.49
CA ILE A 133 5.26 9.70 -25.49
C ILE A 133 6.10 10.84 -24.91
N LYS A 134 5.80 11.29 -23.68
CA LYS A 134 6.52 12.38 -23.00
C LYS A 134 8.02 12.09 -22.86
N ILE A 135 8.40 10.85 -22.53
CA ILE A 135 9.80 10.46 -22.36
C ILE A 135 10.48 9.99 -23.66
N GLY A 136 9.80 10.07 -24.82
CA GLY A 136 10.35 9.70 -26.12
C GLY A 136 10.60 8.21 -26.31
N ARG A 137 9.82 7.34 -25.63
CA ARG A 137 9.96 5.88 -25.77
C ARG A 137 9.37 5.43 -27.12
N GLN A 138 10.08 4.56 -27.83
CA GLN A 138 9.58 3.97 -29.08
C GLN A 138 8.38 3.04 -28.80
N ASN A 139 7.42 2.99 -29.73
CA ASN A 139 6.20 2.17 -29.64
C ASN A 139 5.44 2.31 -28.30
N PRO A 140 5.04 3.54 -27.93
CA PRO A 140 4.45 3.83 -26.62
C PRO A 140 3.15 3.05 -26.38
N GLU A 141 2.29 2.92 -27.39
CA GLU A 141 1.03 2.16 -27.30
C GLU A 141 1.28 0.67 -26.99
N TYR A 142 2.19 0.03 -27.73
CA TYR A 142 2.55 -1.38 -27.53
C TYR A 142 3.05 -1.62 -26.10
N HIS A 143 3.96 -0.77 -25.63
CA HIS A 143 4.48 -0.89 -24.27
C HIS A 143 3.38 -0.65 -23.24
N ALA A 144 2.59 0.42 -23.37
CA ALA A 144 1.51 0.73 -22.45
C ALA A 144 0.53 -0.45 -22.31
N ARG A 145 0.15 -1.05 -23.44
CA ARG A 145 -0.68 -2.26 -23.47
C ARG A 145 -0.02 -3.44 -22.76
N ASN A 146 1.28 -3.67 -22.99
CA ASN A 146 2.00 -4.76 -22.34
C ASN A 146 2.09 -4.57 -20.81
N TYR A 147 2.46 -3.37 -20.34
CA TYR A 147 2.54 -3.05 -18.91
C TYR A 147 1.16 -3.16 -18.24
N ALA A 148 0.10 -2.62 -18.86
CA ALA A 148 -1.26 -2.73 -18.36
C ALA A 148 -1.73 -4.20 -18.27
N ASN A 149 -1.41 -5.03 -19.27
CA ASN A 149 -1.72 -6.46 -19.23
C ASN A 149 -0.97 -7.19 -18.10
N CYS A 150 0.30 -6.85 -17.86
CA CYS A 150 1.04 -7.42 -16.74
C CYS A 150 0.43 -6.99 -15.39
N THR A 151 0.05 -5.72 -15.25
CA THR A 151 -0.64 -5.24 -14.04
C THR A 151 -1.99 -5.91 -13.84
N LYS A 152 -2.73 -6.19 -14.92
CA LYS A 152 -3.98 -6.96 -14.87
C LYS A 152 -3.75 -8.39 -14.33
N GLN A 153 -2.71 -9.09 -14.79
CA GLN A 153 -2.38 -10.43 -14.27
C GLN A 153 -2.00 -10.39 -12.78
N LEU A 154 -1.27 -9.35 -12.36
CA LEU A 154 -0.97 -9.15 -10.94
C LEU A 154 -2.24 -8.88 -10.13
N LYS A 155 -3.17 -8.07 -10.65
CA LYS A 155 -4.47 -7.81 -10.02
C LYS A 155 -5.28 -9.09 -9.85
N GLU A 156 -5.44 -9.88 -10.90
CA GLU A 156 -6.15 -11.17 -10.86
C GLU A 156 -5.55 -12.12 -9.81
N PHE A 157 -4.21 -12.22 -9.75
CA PHE A 157 -3.53 -12.97 -8.70
C PHE A 157 -3.88 -12.46 -7.30
N MET A 158 -3.83 -11.14 -7.07
CA MET A 158 -4.06 -10.57 -5.75
C MET A 158 -5.52 -10.71 -5.31
N GLU A 159 -6.48 -10.64 -6.23
CA GLU A 159 -7.90 -10.89 -5.96
C GLU A 159 -8.15 -12.36 -5.61
N GLU A 160 -7.64 -13.30 -6.40
CA GLU A 160 -7.85 -14.73 -6.18
C GLU A 160 -7.15 -15.29 -4.95
N THR A 161 -6.06 -14.64 -4.51
CA THR A 161 -5.33 -15.01 -3.28
C THR A 161 -5.77 -14.20 -2.06
N GLU A 162 -6.83 -13.39 -2.20
CA GLU A 162 -7.36 -12.51 -1.16
C GLU A 162 -6.30 -11.58 -0.54
N LEU A 163 -5.27 -11.19 -1.32
CA LEU A 163 -4.24 -10.24 -0.91
C LEU A 163 -4.71 -8.79 -0.97
N ILE A 164 -5.82 -8.51 -1.63
CA ILE A 164 -6.50 -7.19 -1.66
C ILE A 164 -7.99 -7.31 -1.38
#